data_AF-A0A662RN83-F1
#
_entry.id   AF-A0A662RN83-F1
#
_cell.length_a   1.000
_cell.length_b   1.000
_cell.length_c   1.000
_cell.angle_alpha   90.00
_cell.angle_beta   90.00
_cell.angle_gamma   90.00
#
_symmetry.space_group_name_H-M   'P 1'
#
loop_
_entity.id
_entity.type
_entity.pdbx_description
1 polymer ?
#
loop_
_entity_poly.entity_id
_entity_poly.type
_entity_poly.pdbx_seq_one_letter_code
_entity_poly.pdbx_strand_id
1 'polypeptide(L)'
;MTKVIKMAESNYMIPRSFVKEVEELSEFEKKDRPSVIKEVFRIGIEEKRKELALESYKKGNVSLEKGAEIAKLPLLDFIDLIEKEKIFRKIDVDNIRKLILEEFNTEI
;
A
#
# COMPACT_ATOMS: atom_id res chain seq x y z
N MET A 1 -24.88 10.61 1.80
CA MET A 1 -23.69 11.43 1.49
C MET A 1 -23.03 12.04 2.73
N THR A 2 -23.27 11.53 3.94
CA THR A 2 -23.08 12.33 5.18
C THR A 2 -22.00 11.81 6.14
N LYS A 3 -21.30 10.71 5.83
CA LYS A 3 -20.31 10.11 6.75
C LYS A 3 -18.89 10.66 6.61
N VAL A 4 -18.45 11.00 5.40
CA VAL A 4 -17.08 11.53 5.18
C VAL A 4 -16.94 12.96 5.72
N ILE A 5 -17.99 13.78 5.61
CA ILE A 5 -18.03 15.14 6.17
C ILE A 5 -17.99 15.08 7.71
N LYS A 6 -18.61 14.06 8.33
CA LYS A 6 -18.57 13.86 9.78
C LYS A 6 -17.17 13.51 10.33
N MET A 7 -16.23 13.04 9.50
CA MET A 7 -14.82 12.87 9.92
C MET A 7 -14.10 14.21 10.07
N ALA A 8 -14.50 15.25 9.32
CA ALA A 8 -14.00 16.61 9.53
C ALA A 8 -14.58 17.25 10.80
N GLU A 9 -15.72 16.77 11.30
CA GLU A 9 -16.34 17.23 12.56
C GLU A 9 -15.80 16.52 13.81
N SER A 10 -15.02 15.44 13.67
CA SER A 10 -14.46 14.68 14.79
C SER A 10 -13.07 15.20 15.14
N ASN A 11 -13.00 16.24 15.98
CA ASN A 11 -11.89 16.75 16.84
C ASN A 11 -10.39 16.56 16.47
N TYR A 12 -10.04 16.12 15.26
CA TYR A 12 -8.69 16.13 14.72
C TYR A 12 -8.52 17.46 14.01
N MET A 13 -7.63 18.32 14.53
CA MET A 13 -7.24 19.52 13.84
C MET A 13 -6.61 19.13 12.50
N ILE A 14 -7.37 19.28 11.41
CA ILE A 14 -6.80 19.25 10.07
C ILE A 14 -5.86 20.46 9.96
N PRO A 15 -4.58 20.27 9.64
CA PRO A 15 -3.66 21.39 9.46
C PRO A 15 -4.21 22.38 8.45
N ARG A 16 -4.11 23.70 8.74
CA ARG A 16 -4.53 24.74 7.79
C ARG A 16 -3.85 24.61 6.43
N SER A 17 -2.62 24.08 6.41
CA SER A 17 -1.89 23.77 5.17
C SER A 17 -2.65 22.78 4.28
N PHE A 18 -3.16 21.69 4.84
CA PHE A 18 -3.93 20.70 4.09
C PHE A 18 -5.21 21.30 3.49
N VAL A 19 -5.92 22.13 4.26
CA VAL A 19 -7.12 22.82 3.76
C VAL A 19 -6.77 23.73 2.58
N LYS A 20 -5.64 24.44 2.67
CA LYS A 20 -5.15 25.32 1.60
C LYS A 20 -4.80 24.54 0.33
N GLU A 21 -4.11 23.41 0.46
CA GLU A 21 -3.77 22.55 -0.69
C GLU A 21 -5.02 22.00 -1.37
N VAL A 22 -6.04 21.56 -0.60
CA VAL A 22 -7.32 21.11 -1.15
C VAL A 22 -8.04 22.24 -1.90
N GLU A 23 -7.95 23.47 -1.40
CA GLU A 23 -8.59 24.63 -2.03
C GLU A 23 -7.92 24.97 -3.38
N GLU A 24 -6.58 24.97 -3.41
CA GLU A 24 -5.80 25.16 -4.64
C GLU A 24 -6.12 24.07 -5.69
N LEU A 25 -6.22 22.80 -5.27
CA LEU A 25 -6.61 21.69 -6.16
C LEU A 25 -8.05 21.82 -6.64
N SER A 26 -8.96 22.25 -5.78
CA SER A 26 -10.38 22.49 -6.11
C SER A 26 -10.53 23.56 -7.20
N GLU A 27 -9.76 24.65 -7.10
CA GLU A 27 -9.71 25.70 -8.11
C GLU A 27 -9.12 25.20 -9.44
N PHE A 28 -7.99 24.49 -9.39
CA PHE A 28 -7.31 23.98 -10.58
C PHE A 28 -8.14 22.95 -11.35
N GLU A 29 -8.76 22.00 -10.64
CA GLU A 29 -9.54 20.91 -11.23
C GLU A 29 -11.00 21.31 -11.52
N LYS A 30 -11.44 22.49 -11.07
CA LYS A 30 -12.84 22.95 -11.13
C LYS A 30 -13.83 21.95 -10.50
N LYS A 31 -13.42 21.34 -9.39
CA LYS A 31 -14.24 20.39 -8.62
C LYS A 31 -14.60 20.97 -7.26
N ASP A 32 -15.70 20.54 -6.66
CA ASP A 32 -16.03 20.93 -5.28
C ASP A 32 -15.02 20.32 -4.28
N ARG A 33 -14.76 21.04 -3.18
CA ARG A 33 -13.80 20.60 -2.15
C ARG A 33 -14.10 19.20 -1.61
N PRO A 34 -15.35 18.81 -1.29
CA PRO A 34 -15.65 17.45 -0.85
C PRO A 34 -15.24 16.36 -1.86
N SER A 35 -15.37 16.62 -3.16
CA SER A 35 -14.92 15.70 -4.21
C SER A 35 -13.40 15.56 -4.23
N VAL A 36 -12.67 16.67 -4.19
CA VAL A 36 -11.19 16.67 -4.11
C VAL A 36 -10.71 15.94 -2.87
N ILE A 37 -11.30 16.21 -1.70
CA ILE A 37 -10.96 15.57 -0.43
C ILE A 37 -11.12 14.05 -0.53
N LYS A 38 -12.24 13.57 -1.09
CA LYS A 38 -12.47 12.13 -1.25
C LYS A 38 -11.45 11.49 -2.18
N GLU A 39 -11.11 12.18 -3.26
CA GLU A 39 -10.11 11.71 -4.24
C GLU A 39 -8.73 11.61 -3.60
N VAL A 40 -8.28 12.67 -2.92
CA VAL A 40 -7.01 12.68 -2.16
C VAL A 40 -6.97 11.57 -1.12
N PHE A 41 -8.05 11.38 -0.35
CA PHE A 41 -8.10 10.29 0.63
C PHE A 41 -8.04 8.90 -0.04
N ARG A 42 -8.75 8.71 -1.15
CA ARG A 42 -8.71 7.44 -1.89
C ARG A 42 -7.28 7.13 -2.34
N ILE A 43 -6.61 8.10 -2.97
CA ILE A 43 -5.21 7.98 -3.42
C ILE A 43 -4.30 7.70 -2.22
N GLY A 44 -4.41 8.47 -1.14
CA GLY A 44 -3.59 8.28 0.05
C GLY A 44 -3.75 6.90 0.70
N ILE A 45 -4.98 6.35 0.75
CA ILE A 45 -5.23 5.00 1.26
C ILE A 45 -4.62 3.94 0.33
N GLU A 46 -4.77 4.09 -0.98
CA GLU A 46 -4.19 3.17 -1.96
C GLU A 46 -2.67 3.13 -1.85
N GLU A 47 -2.02 4.30 -1.82
CA GLU A 47 -0.56 4.40 -1.67
C GLU A 47 -0.08 3.87 -0.31
N LYS A 48 -0.79 4.18 0.79
CA LYS A 48 -0.39 3.69 2.11
C LYS A 48 -0.44 2.17 2.20
N ARG A 49 -1.39 1.55 1.51
CA ARG A 49 -1.52 0.08 1.45
C ARG A 49 -0.39 -0.57 0.66
N LYS A 50 0.01 0.03 -0.47
CA LYS A 50 1.18 -0.41 -1.24
C LYS A 50 2.45 -0.34 -0.38
N GLU A 51 2.68 0.78 0.29
CA GLU A 51 3.83 0.96 1.21
C GLU A 51 3.88 -0.13 2.29
N LEU A 52 2.76 -0.37 2.98
CA LEU A 52 2.67 -1.39 4.02
C LEU A 52 2.90 -2.81 3.50
N ALA A 53 2.33 -3.14 2.34
CA ALA A 53 2.50 -4.45 1.70
C ALA A 53 3.97 -4.70 1.34
N LEU A 54 4.60 -3.73 0.69
CA LEU A 54 6.00 -3.79 0.26
C LEU A 54 6.95 -3.90 1.45
N GLU A 55 6.77 -3.08 2.50
CA GLU A 55 7.61 -3.15 3.70
C GLU A 55 7.45 -4.49 4.44
N SER A 56 6.23 -5.01 4.51
CA SER A 56 5.96 -6.31 5.12
C SER A 56 6.59 -7.44 4.31
N TYR A 57 6.49 -7.37 2.98
CA TYR A 57 7.07 -8.35 2.06
C TYR A 57 8.60 -8.35 2.14
N LYS A 58 9.22 -7.16 2.11
CA LYS A 58 10.67 -6.96 2.25
C LYS A 58 11.24 -7.59 3.52
N LYS A 59 10.52 -7.44 4.64
CA LYS A 59 10.86 -8.01 5.96
C LYS A 59 10.63 -9.52 6.04
N GLY A 60 9.97 -10.12 5.04
CA GLY A 60 9.62 -11.53 5.02
C GLY A 60 8.40 -11.89 5.88
N ASN A 61 7.68 -10.89 6.40
CA ASN A 61 6.53 -11.09 7.29
C ASN A 61 5.30 -11.63 6.56
N VAL A 62 5.24 -11.47 5.23
CA VAL A 62 4.12 -11.91 4.39
C VAL A 62 4.62 -12.62 3.14
N SER A 63 3.78 -13.48 2.55
CA SER A 63 4.01 -14.05 1.22
C SER A 63 3.74 -13.01 0.12
N LEU A 64 4.09 -13.33 -1.14
CA LEU A 64 3.73 -12.51 -2.30
C LEU A 64 2.21 -12.30 -2.39
N GLU A 65 1.44 -13.38 -2.28
CA GLU A 65 -0.02 -13.35 -2.32
C GLU A 65 -0.61 -12.48 -1.21
N LYS A 66 -0.11 -12.62 0.02
CA LYS A 66 -0.60 -11.83 1.14
C LYS A 66 -0.22 -10.35 1.01
N GLY A 67 0.96 -10.06 0.43
CA GLY A 67 1.35 -8.69 0.06
C GLY A 67 0.39 -8.08 -0.97
N ALA A 68 0.06 -8.82 -2.04
CA ALA A 68 -0.88 -8.39 -3.07
C ALA A 68 -2.28 -8.11 -2.48
N GLU A 69 -2.76 -8.98 -1.58
CA GLU A 69 -4.00 -8.79 -0.84
C GLU A 69 -3.96 -7.49 0.01
N ILE A 70 -2.88 -7.26 0.76
CA ILE A 70 -2.66 -6.03 1.55
C ILE A 70 -2.53 -4.80 0.65
N ALA A 71 -2.10 -4.94 -0.60
CA ALA A 71 -2.07 -3.87 -1.59
C ALA A 71 -3.40 -3.70 -2.36
N LYS A 72 -4.36 -4.66 -2.26
CA LYS A 72 -5.56 -4.76 -3.14
C LYS A 72 -5.15 -4.68 -4.61
N LEU A 73 -4.08 -5.40 -4.95
CA LEU A 73 -3.63 -5.54 -6.32
C LEU A 73 -3.78 -6.99 -6.73
N PRO A 74 -4.07 -7.26 -8.02
CA PRO A 74 -3.77 -8.55 -8.62
C PRO A 74 -2.33 -8.96 -8.32
N LEU A 75 -2.07 -10.27 -8.25
CA LEU A 75 -0.74 -10.78 -7.91
C LEU A 75 0.34 -10.27 -8.88
N LEU A 76 0.04 -10.22 -10.19
CA LEU A 76 0.96 -9.72 -11.21
C LEU A 76 1.29 -8.24 -11.01
N ASP A 77 0.29 -7.40 -10.82
CA ASP A 77 0.49 -5.96 -10.55
C ASP A 77 1.33 -5.72 -9.28
N PHE A 78 1.21 -6.60 -8.27
CA PHE A 78 2.04 -6.52 -7.08
C PHE A 78 3.50 -6.95 -7.34
N ILE A 79 3.72 -7.93 -8.22
CA ILE A 79 5.08 -8.31 -8.66
C ILE A 79 5.74 -7.16 -9.42
N ASP A 80 5.02 -6.53 -10.35
CA ASP A 80 5.49 -5.36 -11.09
C ASP A 80 5.84 -4.20 -10.14
N LEU A 81 5.01 -3.99 -9.11
CA LEU A 81 5.26 -2.99 -8.07
C LEU A 81 6.54 -3.30 -7.28
N ILE A 82 6.77 -4.56 -6.91
CA ILE A 82 7.99 -4.99 -6.20
C ILE A 82 9.24 -4.72 -7.06
N GLU A 83 9.19 -5.04 -8.35
CA GLU A 83 10.28 -4.84 -9.29
C GLU A 83 10.60 -3.36 -9.47
N LYS A 84 9.56 -2.54 -9.70
CA LYS A 84 9.67 -1.09 -9.86
C LYS A 84 10.34 -0.43 -8.65
N GLU A 85 9.94 -0.83 -7.45
CA GLU A 85 10.48 -0.28 -6.19
C GLU A 85 11.80 -0.94 -5.76
N LYS A 86 12.31 -1.90 -6.56
CA LYS A 86 13.56 -2.66 -6.31
C LYS A 86 13.59 -3.31 -4.93
N ILE A 87 12.44 -3.84 -4.50
CA ILE A 87 12.29 -4.46 -3.18
C ILE A 87 12.60 -5.95 -3.28
N PHE A 88 13.81 -6.32 -2.92
CA PHE A 88 14.19 -7.72 -2.83
C PHE A 88 13.94 -8.20 -1.41
N ARG A 89 13.16 -9.28 -1.27
CA ARG A 89 13.01 -9.99 0.00
C ARG A 89 14.40 -10.46 0.43
N LYS A 90 14.76 -10.26 1.69
CA LYS A 90 15.91 -10.96 2.26
C LYS A 90 15.58 -12.45 2.25
N ILE A 91 16.18 -13.16 1.31
CA ILE A 91 16.09 -14.61 1.24
C ILE A 91 17.02 -15.15 2.33
N ASP A 92 16.47 -15.91 3.26
CA ASP A 92 17.25 -16.73 4.16
C ASP A 92 17.80 -17.91 3.34
N VAL A 93 19.06 -17.77 2.93
CA VAL A 93 19.78 -18.76 2.10
C VAL A 93 19.86 -20.11 2.83
N ASP A 94 19.92 -20.11 4.15
CA ASP A 94 20.01 -21.33 4.94
C ASP A 94 18.67 -22.07 4.95
N ASN A 95 17.57 -21.33 5.02
CA ASN A 95 16.23 -21.91 4.90
C ASN A 95 15.97 -22.49 3.50
N ILE A 96 16.38 -21.79 2.42
CA ILE A 96 16.29 -22.35 1.05
C ILE A 96 17.14 -23.61 0.91
N ARG A 97 18.38 -23.58 1.42
CA ARG A 97 19.26 -24.75 1.37
C ARG A 97 18.64 -25.94 2.08
N LYS A 98 18.00 -25.74 3.23
CA LYS A 98 17.31 -26.79 3.98
C LYS A 98 16.15 -27.39 3.18
N LEU A 99 15.30 -26.56 2.58
CA LEU A 99 14.16 -27.01 1.76
C LEU A 99 14.60 -27.82 0.53
N ILE A 100 15.66 -27.38 -0.15
CA ILE A 100 16.25 -28.12 -1.28
C ILE A 100 16.76 -29.47 -0.78
N LEU A 101 17.54 -29.50 0.30
CA LEU A 101 18.07 -30.75 0.83
C LEU A 101 16.97 -31.72 1.30
N GLU A 102 15.87 -31.22 1.87
CA GLU A 102 14.72 -32.04 2.28
C GLU A 102 13.99 -32.67 1.09
N GLU A 103 13.80 -31.94 -0.01
CA GLU A 103 13.20 -32.47 -1.25
C GLU A 103 14.09 -33.53 -1.90
N PHE A 104 15.40 -33.28 -2.01
CA PHE A 104 16.34 -34.16 -2.70
C PHE A 104 16.90 -35.32 -1.84
N ASN A 105 16.66 -35.34 -0.52
CA ASN A 105 16.98 -36.47 0.36
C ASN A 105 15.81 -37.45 0.56
N THR A 106 14.72 -37.33 -0.19
CA THR A 106 13.73 -38.42 -0.24
C THR A 106 14.35 -39.59 -1.02
N GLU A 107 14.61 -40.68 -0.31
CA GLU A 107 15.32 -41.88 -0.76
C GLU A 107 14.80 -42.40 -2.13
N ILE A 108 15.72 -42.61 -3.07
CA ILE A 108 15.54 -43.56 -4.20
C ILE A 108 16.02 -44.93 -3.71
#